data_AF-A0AA38P536-F1
#
_entry.id   AF-A0AA38P536-F1
#
_cell.length_a   1.000
_cell.length_b   1.000
_cell.length_c   1.000
_cell.angle_alpha   90.00
_cell.angle_beta   90.00
_cell.angle_gamma   90.00
#
_symmetry.space_group_name_H-M   'P 1'
#
loop_
_entity.id
_entity.type
_entity.pdbx_description
1 polymer ?
#
loop_
_entity_poly.entity_id
_entity_poly.type
_entity_poly.pdbx_seq_one_letter_code
_entity_poly.pdbx_strand_id
1 'polypeptide(L)'
;MVRRSSRLLHLLYNIRKARPTSRADGPGFLYAFVDHGHCWKIGMARDFDRRRAQWDRECPCIGRRWMPPLAVTRRRRAESLAHLLLEINCADRPKDYCNRCRKRHIEVFHFVANRDLVWRTIVYPLLLQAARA
;
A
#
# COMPACT_ATOMS: atom_id res chain seq x y z
N MET A 1 7.94 11.37 15.86
CA MET A 1 8.33 11.50 14.43
C MET A 1 7.30 12.40 13.77
N VAL A 2 7.73 13.52 13.18
CA VAL A 2 6.81 14.52 12.59
C VAL A 2 6.19 13.93 11.33
N ARG A 3 4.87 13.73 11.33
CA ARG A 3 4.11 13.39 10.12
C ARG A 3 4.39 14.47 9.08
N ARG A 4 4.75 14.11 7.85
CA ARG A 4 4.91 15.10 6.77
C ARG A 4 3.64 15.95 6.72
N SER A 5 3.79 17.27 6.59
CA SER A 5 2.62 18.15 6.53
C SER A 5 1.72 17.70 5.39
N SER A 6 0.41 17.69 5.62
CA SER A 6 -0.57 17.24 4.62
C SER A 6 -0.37 17.99 3.29
N ARG A 7 -0.09 19.30 3.35
CA ARG A 7 0.22 20.15 2.18
C ARG A 7 1.39 19.62 1.35
N LEU A 8 2.48 19.17 1.99
CA LEU A 8 3.63 18.60 1.28
C LEU A 8 3.26 17.29 0.57
N LEU A 9 2.49 16.42 1.23
CA LEU A 9 2.07 15.15 0.64
C LEU A 9 1.16 15.36 -0.58
N HIS A 10 0.23 16.32 -0.51
CA HIS A 10 -0.61 16.70 -1.66
C HIS A 10 0.22 17.27 -2.81
N LEU A 11 1.23 18.11 -2.53
CA LEU A 11 2.15 18.60 -3.54
C LEU A 11 2.92 17.45 -4.22
N LEU A 12 3.47 16.52 -3.42
CA LEU A 12 4.17 15.35 -3.94
C LEU A 12 3.26 14.45 -4.78
N TYR A 13 1.99 14.29 -4.37
CA TYR A 13 0.99 13.56 -5.14
C TYR A 13 0.76 14.21 -6.51
N ASN A 14 0.56 15.52 -6.56
CA ASN A 14 0.35 16.26 -7.81
C ASN A 14 1.58 16.20 -8.73
N ILE A 15 2.78 16.36 -8.19
CA ILE A 15 4.03 16.23 -8.95
C ILE A 15 4.16 14.81 -9.53
N ARG A 16 3.91 13.77 -8.71
CA ARG A 16 4.01 12.37 -9.15
C ARG A 16 2.97 12.04 -10.21
N LYS A 17 1.76 12.59 -10.09
CA LYS A 17 0.68 12.47 -11.06
C LYS A 17 0.98 13.25 -12.36
N ALA A 18 1.66 14.38 -12.31
CA ALA A 18 2.03 15.12 -13.52
C ALA A 18 3.20 14.48 -14.29
N ARG A 19 4.04 13.67 -13.62
CA ARG A 19 5.23 13.07 -14.23
C ARG A 19 4.87 12.24 -15.48
N PRO A 20 5.62 12.36 -16.59
CA PRO A 20 5.46 11.50 -17.75
C PRO A 20 5.60 10.02 -17.41
N THR A 21 4.83 9.19 -18.10
CA THR A 21 4.86 7.74 -17.92
C THR A 21 6.11 7.15 -18.54
N SER A 22 6.73 6.20 -17.87
CA SER A 22 7.94 5.53 -18.32
C SER A 22 7.67 4.06 -18.64
N ARG A 23 8.52 3.46 -19.49
CA ARG A 23 8.48 2.00 -19.73
C ARG A 23 8.65 1.18 -18.45
N ALA A 24 9.35 1.75 -17.46
CA ALA A 24 9.56 1.09 -16.17
C ALA A 24 8.26 0.91 -15.37
N ASP A 25 7.23 1.72 -15.61
CA ASP A 25 5.97 1.68 -14.87
C ASP A 25 5.26 0.34 -15.06
N GLY A 26 5.08 -0.09 -16.31
CA GLY A 26 4.67 -1.43 -16.77
C GLY A 26 3.39 -2.04 -16.17
N PRO A 27 2.79 -3.06 -16.81
CA PRO A 27 1.58 -3.69 -16.30
C PRO A 27 1.85 -4.59 -15.09
N GLY A 28 0.84 -4.85 -14.27
CA GLY A 28 0.90 -5.81 -13.17
C GLY A 28 -0.25 -5.61 -12.20
N PHE A 29 0.01 -5.80 -10.91
CA PHE A 29 -0.99 -5.77 -9.86
C PHE A 29 -0.58 -4.81 -8.75
N LEU A 30 -1.54 -4.07 -8.21
CA LEU A 30 -1.49 -3.58 -6.84
C LEU A 30 -2.09 -4.62 -5.92
N TYR A 31 -1.43 -4.87 -4.80
CA TYR A 31 -1.95 -5.75 -3.76
C TYR A 31 -2.02 -5.02 -2.42
N ALA A 32 -2.96 -5.49 -1.60
CA ALA A 32 -3.13 -5.07 -0.23
C ALA A 32 -3.25 -6.29 0.67
N PHE A 33 -2.70 -6.21 1.87
CA PHE A 33 -3.05 -7.10 2.95
C PHE A 33 -3.06 -6.34 4.27
N VAL A 34 -3.73 -6.93 5.24
CA VAL A 34 -3.71 -6.46 6.62
C VAL A 34 -3.04 -7.52 7.49
N ASP A 35 -2.00 -7.10 8.21
CA ASP A 35 -1.33 -7.88 9.25
C ASP A 35 -1.70 -7.25 10.61
N HIS A 36 -1.86 -8.07 11.66
CA HIS A 36 -2.03 -7.60 13.05
C HIS A 36 -3.04 -6.45 13.25
N GLY A 37 -4.34 -6.73 13.10
CA GLY A 37 -5.40 -5.77 13.41
C GLY A 37 -5.74 -4.83 12.26
N HIS A 38 -5.36 -3.54 12.38
CA HIS A 38 -5.75 -2.44 11.48
C HIS A 38 -4.59 -1.87 10.63
N CYS A 39 -3.49 -2.63 10.55
CA CYS A 39 -2.26 -2.22 9.87
C CYS A 39 -2.22 -2.75 8.43
N TRP A 40 -2.38 -1.83 7.48
CA TRP A 40 -2.43 -2.13 6.06
C TRP A 40 -1.05 -2.05 5.42
N LYS A 41 -0.75 -3.02 4.56
CA LYS A 41 0.41 -3.02 3.69
C LYS A 41 -0.03 -3.07 2.23
N ILE A 42 0.52 -2.17 1.44
CA ILE A 42 0.30 -2.09 -0.01
C ILE A 42 1.62 -2.29 -0.74
N GLY A 43 1.57 -2.98 -1.87
CA GLY A 43 2.67 -2.97 -2.81
C GLY A 43 2.24 -3.31 -4.22
N MET A 44 3.22 -3.43 -5.11
CA MET A 44 3.03 -3.90 -6.48
C MET A 44 3.76 -5.20 -6.80
N ALA A 45 3.21 -5.93 -7.75
CA ALA A 45 3.80 -7.16 -8.28
C ALA A 45 3.58 -7.25 -9.79
N ARG A 46 4.49 -7.92 -10.50
CA ARG A 46 4.20 -8.41 -11.87
C ARG A 46 3.35 -9.68 -11.83
N ASP A 47 3.68 -10.54 -10.87
CA ASP A 47 3.02 -11.82 -10.59
C ASP A 47 2.58 -11.79 -9.12
N PHE A 48 1.26 -11.71 -8.91
CA PHE A 48 0.68 -11.57 -7.58
C PHE A 48 0.84 -12.84 -6.75
N ASP A 49 0.58 -14.01 -7.32
CA ASP A 49 0.63 -15.28 -6.58
C ASP A 49 2.05 -15.59 -6.12
N ARG A 50 3.05 -15.36 -7.00
CA ARG A 50 4.47 -15.50 -6.62
C ARG A 50 4.84 -14.52 -5.51
N ARG A 51 4.35 -13.27 -5.58
CA ARG A 51 4.64 -12.25 -4.55
C ARG A 51 3.96 -12.56 -3.23
N ARG A 52 2.73 -13.08 -3.25
CA ARG A 52 2.03 -13.58 -2.05
C ARG A 52 2.81 -14.71 -1.39
N ALA A 53 3.19 -15.73 -2.16
CA ALA A 53 3.97 -16.86 -1.66
C ALA A 53 5.35 -16.43 -1.13
N GLN A 54 5.98 -15.41 -1.72
CA GLN A 54 7.20 -14.82 -1.17
C GLN A 54 6.96 -14.19 0.20
N TRP A 55 5.92 -13.36 0.35
CA TRP A 55 5.57 -12.73 1.62
C TRP A 55 5.26 -13.75 2.72
N ASP A 56 4.53 -14.81 2.39
CA ASP A 56 4.16 -15.85 3.35
C ASP A 56 5.37 -16.67 3.80
N ARG A 57 6.39 -16.84 2.93
CA ARG A 57 7.68 -17.46 3.30
C ARG A 57 8.57 -16.53 4.13
N GLU A 58 8.70 -15.26 3.73
CA GLU A 58 9.60 -14.30 4.39
C GLU A 58 9.10 -13.86 5.77
N CYS A 59 7.78 -13.76 5.94
CA CYS A 59 7.17 -13.40 7.21
C CYS A 59 5.84 -14.16 7.38
N PRO A 60 5.88 -15.39 7.93
CA PRO A 60 4.67 -16.17 8.18
C PRO A 60 3.84 -15.54 9.33
N CYS A 61 2.81 -14.79 8.96
CA CYS A 61 1.87 -14.17 9.89
C CYS A 61 0.56 -14.96 9.95
N ILE A 62 0.29 -15.61 11.08
CA ILE A 62 -0.98 -16.30 11.38
C ILE A 62 -2.02 -15.20 11.58
N GLY A 63 -2.80 -14.91 10.53
CA GLY A 63 -3.81 -13.85 10.54
C GLY A 63 -3.67 -12.80 9.45
N ARG A 64 -2.69 -12.92 8.53
CA ARG A 64 -2.63 -12.07 7.33
C ARG A 64 -3.89 -12.28 6.49
N ARG A 65 -4.61 -11.19 6.22
CA ARG A 65 -5.73 -11.21 5.27
C ARG A 65 -5.32 -10.49 4.00
N TRP A 66 -5.20 -11.25 2.91
CA TRP A 66 -5.00 -10.73 1.58
C TRP A 66 -6.32 -10.20 1.02
N MET A 67 -6.26 -9.05 0.35
CA MET A 67 -7.39 -8.52 -0.41
C MET A 67 -7.25 -8.86 -1.89
N PRO A 68 -8.35 -8.86 -2.65
CA PRO A 68 -8.28 -9.05 -4.10
C PRO A 68 -7.29 -8.05 -4.74
N PRO A 69 -6.34 -8.53 -5.56
CA PRO A 69 -5.39 -7.64 -6.22
C PRO A 69 -6.10 -6.83 -7.31
N LEU A 70 -5.58 -5.64 -7.59
CA LEU A 70 -6.08 -4.77 -8.65
C LEU A 70 -5.11 -4.80 -9.83
N ALA A 71 -5.57 -5.29 -10.99
CA ALA A 71 -4.81 -5.23 -12.22
C ALA A 71 -4.64 -3.78 -12.68
N VAL A 72 -3.42 -3.40 -13.05
CA VAL A 72 -3.06 -2.03 -13.44
C VAL A 72 -2.09 -2.04 -14.62
N THR A 73 -2.20 -1.05 -15.49
CA THR A 73 -1.33 -0.90 -16.67
C THR A 73 0.04 -0.31 -16.32
N ARG A 74 0.14 0.36 -15.16
CA ARG A 74 1.31 1.14 -14.72
C ARG A 74 1.60 0.93 -13.23
N ARG A 75 2.00 -0.29 -12.87
CA ARG A 75 2.08 -0.75 -11.46
C ARG A 75 2.99 0.09 -10.57
N ARG A 76 4.16 0.54 -11.06
CA ARG A 76 5.09 1.34 -10.22
C ARG A 76 4.53 2.73 -9.90
N ARG A 77 3.96 3.37 -10.92
CA ARG A 77 3.29 4.67 -10.76
C ARG A 77 2.10 4.55 -9.82
N ALA A 78 1.25 3.55 -10.05
CA ALA A 78 0.06 3.31 -9.24
C ALA A 78 0.42 3.02 -7.77
N GLU A 79 1.46 2.22 -7.50
CA GLU A 79 1.93 1.98 -6.12
C GLU A 79 2.40 3.27 -5.46
N SER A 80 3.22 4.06 -6.16
CA SER A 80 3.74 5.32 -5.62
C SER A 80 2.62 6.32 -5.31
N LEU A 81 1.59 6.41 -6.16
CA LEU A 81 0.44 7.28 -5.92
C LEU A 81 -0.43 6.75 -4.77
N ALA A 82 -0.65 5.42 -4.71
CA ALA A 82 -1.37 4.79 -3.63
C ALA A 82 -0.71 5.04 -2.26
N HIS A 83 0.62 4.93 -2.18
CA HIS A 83 1.36 5.21 -0.94
C HIS A 83 1.18 6.65 -0.46
N LEU A 84 1.22 7.63 -1.38
CA LEU A 84 0.98 9.04 -1.03
C LEU A 84 -0.44 9.27 -0.56
N LEU A 85 -1.43 8.73 -1.28
CA LEU A 85 -2.85 8.83 -0.90
C LEU A 85 -3.11 8.20 0.47
N LEU A 86 -2.52 7.03 0.75
CA LEU A 86 -2.69 6.36 2.04
C LEU A 86 -1.97 7.09 3.16
N GLU A 87 -0.79 7.67 2.92
CA GLU A 87 -0.09 8.48 3.93
C GLU A 87 -0.85 9.77 4.29
N ILE A 88 -1.56 10.35 3.32
CA ILE A 88 -2.48 11.48 3.56
C ILE A 88 -3.64 11.05 4.47
N ASN A 89 -4.19 9.86 4.26
CA ASN A 89 -5.45 9.42 4.89
C ASN A 89 -5.28 8.52 6.13
N CYS A 90 -4.10 7.96 6.39
CA CYS A 90 -3.88 7.10 7.56
C CYS A 90 -3.88 7.90 8.86
N ALA A 91 -4.11 7.24 10.00
CA ALA A 91 -3.92 7.85 11.30
C ALA A 91 -2.43 8.06 11.57
N ASP A 92 -1.64 7.01 11.36
CA ASP A 92 -0.20 6.96 11.57
C ASP A 92 0.47 5.85 10.75
N ARG A 93 1.80 5.79 10.85
CA ARG A 93 2.65 4.85 10.12
C ARG A 93 3.58 4.13 11.09
N PRO A 94 3.08 3.09 11.79
CA PRO A 94 3.87 2.34 12.73
C PRO A 94 5.08 1.71 12.03
N LYS A 95 6.21 1.68 12.75
CA LYS A 95 7.46 1.08 12.29
C LYS A 95 7.84 -0.04 13.23
N ASP A 96 6.98 -1.05 13.25
CA ASP A 96 7.09 -2.10 14.24
C ASP A 96 8.08 -3.17 13.81
N TYR A 97 8.78 -3.69 14.80
CA TYR A 97 9.63 -4.84 14.63
C TYR A 97 8.76 -6.09 14.70
N CYS A 98 8.75 -6.88 13.62
CA CYS A 98 7.99 -8.11 13.63
C CYS A 98 8.73 -9.15 14.46
N ASN A 99 8.10 -9.65 15.52
CA ASN A 99 8.67 -10.68 16.39
C ASN A 99 8.91 -12.02 15.68
N ARG A 100 8.27 -12.25 14.53
CA ARG A 100 8.39 -13.49 13.76
C ARG A 100 9.53 -13.45 12.76
N CYS A 101 9.53 -12.46 11.86
CA CYS A 101 10.55 -12.36 10.83
C CYS A 101 11.79 -11.57 11.25
N ARG A 102 11.78 -10.98 12.47
CA ARG A 102 12.90 -10.20 13.04
C ARG A 102 13.33 -9.03 12.14
N LYS A 103 12.40 -8.51 11.35
CA LYS A 103 12.59 -7.34 10.47
C LYS A 103 11.61 -6.24 10.86
N ARG A 104 12.03 -5.00 10.64
CA ARG A 104 11.15 -3.84 10.75
C ARG A 104 10.22 -3.81 9.54
N HIS A 105 8.92 -3.93 9.77
CA HIS A 105 7.93 -3.75 8.72
C HIS A 105 7.80 -2.26 8.42
N ILE A 106 8.25 -1.86 7.23
CA ILE A 106 8.10 -0.50 6.73
C ILE A 106 6.89 -0.40 5.80
N GLU A 107 6.45 0.84 5.59
CA GLU A 107 5.33 1.17 4.69
C GLU A 107 4.01 0.52 5.12
N VAL A 108 3.77 0.56 6.43
CA VAL A 108 2.51 0.18 7.06
C VAL A 108 1.66 1.44 7.26
N PHE A 109 0.35 1.32 7.03
CA PHE A 109 -0.63 2.38 7.17
C PHE A 109 -1.68 1.93 8.18
N HIS A 110 -1.77 2.63 9.31
CA HIS A 110 -2.72 2.30 10.36
C HIS A 110 -3.94 3.22 10.30
N PHE A 111 -5.12 2.63 10.52
CA PHE A 111 -6.41 3.33 10.47
C PHE A 111 -7.24 3.00 11.72
N VAL A 112 -7.90 4.01 12.29
CA VAL A 112 -8.73 3.87 13.50
C VAL A 112 -10.17 3.50 13.09
N ALA A 113 -10.36 2.33 12.48
CA ALA A 113 -11.69 1.79 12.13
C ALA A 113 -11.60 0.32 11.74
N ASN A 114 -12.73 -0.40 11.81
CA ASN A 114 -12.82 -1.81 11.39
C ASN A 114 -12.19 -2.04 10.00
N ARG A 115 -11.36 -3.08 9.88
CA ARG A 115 -10.62 -3.41 8.64
C ARG A 115 -11.51 -3.53 7.40
N ASP A 116 -12.72 -4.10 7.52
CA ASP A 116 -13.58 -4.31 6.35
C ASP A 116 -14.24 -3.00 5.90
N LEU A 117 -14.55 -2.12 6.86
CA LEU A 117 -14.99 -0.76 6.58
C LEU A 117 -13.86 0.03 5.92
N VAL A 118 -12.66 0.04 6.53
CA VAL A 118 -11.47 0.74 6.00
C VAL A 118 -11.14 0.29 4.58
N TRP A 119 -11.22 -1.01 4.30
CA TRP A 119 -11.03 -1.52 2.95
C TRP A 119 -12.03 -0.90 1.97
N ARG A 120 -13.33 -0.99 2.28
CA ARG A 120 -14.41 -0.58 1.38
C ARG A 120 -14.47 0.94 1.18
N THR A 121 -14.22 1.73 2.22
CA THR A 121 -14.45 3.19 2.19
C THR A 121 -13.19 4.01 1.98
N ILE A 122 -12.00 3.47 2.29
CA ILE A 122 -10.74 4.22 2.22
C ILE A 122 -9.75 3.52 1.30
N VAL A 123 -9.26 2.34 1.67
CA VAL A 123 -8.09 1.73 0.99
C VAL A 123 -8.43 1.40 -0.46
N TYR A 124 -9.50 0.65 -0.72
CA TYR A 124 -9.85 0.24 -2.08
C TYR A 124 -10.16 1.42 -3.02
N PRO A 125 -10.97 2.43 -2.61
CA PRO A 125 -11.16 3.65 -3.41
C PRO A 125 -9.85 4.37 -3.76
N LEU A 126 -8.91 4.50 -2.80
CA LEU A 126 -7.63 5.15 -3.04
C LEU A 126 -6.73 4.33 -4.00
N LEU A 127 -6.76 2.99 -3.91
CA LEU A 127 -6.06 2.12 -4.88
C LEU A 127 -6.65 2.27 -6.28
N LEU A 128 -7.98 2.33 -6.42
CA LEU A 128 -8.64 2.58 -7.71
C LEU A 128 -8.28 3.95 -8.29
N GLN A 129 -8.23 5.00 -7.46
CA GLN A 129 -7.81 6.32 -7.89
C GLN A 129 -6.36 6.31 -8.38
N ALA A 130 -5.46 5.63 -7.66
CA ALA A 130 -4.06 5.51 -8.04
C ALA A 130 -3.87 4.69 -9.33
N ALA A 131 -4.68 3.65 -9.54
CA ALA A 131 -4.65 2.80 -10.73
C ALA A 131 -5.05 3.54 -12.02
N ARG A 132 -5.89 4.57 -11.90
CA ARG A 132 -6.46 5.33 -13.03
C ARG A 132 -5.64 6.58 -13.39
N ALA A 133 -4.58 6.89 -12.65
CA ALA A 133 -3.81 8.14 -12.76
C ALA A 133 -2.51 8.02 -13.56
#